data_AF-A0A348ANM9-F1
#
_entry.id   AF-A0A348ANM9-F1
#
_cell.length_a   1.000
_cell.length_b   1.000
_cell.length_c   1.000
_cell.angle_alpha   90.00
_cell.angle_beta   90.00
_cell.angle_gamma   90.00
#
_symmetry.space_group_name_H-M   'P 1'
#
loop_
_entity.id
_entity.type
_entity.pdbx_description
1 polymer ?
#
loop_
_entity_poly.entity_id
_entity_poly.type
_entity_poly.pdbx_seq_one_letter_code
_entity_poly.pdbx_strand_id
1 'polypeptide(L)'
;MKRLLMALVLLAALLYAVEAIDWFGLNQFKPLLTINTVANEYILSWSRLPYPVYYEVEVFSAPPREDINGTGQIITKYRTLDTRLVIKQNFPFHTFWRVSAHSLFHHPLGRCSDTLKFEDHTGQELPTFDRIKPVPTIHYPYNLPASSQPMFTWTVVPGAVYYELELLSAFPENPNGIKPSRRHQLKITREVFTNGYNADLSWYEGNHLFWRVRALNNKGNPIGVFSDAAEVFIDHSLQMPLKPLLNQHQRKNVPPPLYPAYSWIPVQGAARHEVELLSQPPENPNGIDPSRYRLWSAEVAGAFDCYDEEPRIIPGRYYWRVRGIDNDGNPVGVYSDIAEFTVDLSRGNYAATFGDSITHGGGAISYSPADCDYSYQTYLYFPAVNLGKSGDTSETMLDRFDRDVLPFKPKFLLILGGTNSLRGGTPARQVIDELAAIRDNCLVNGIRPIFLTLPPINPTAIHEVFQEETVPDWQKEFAAVNQFIRAQQYYIELEPFFTDAGGELPDHFAIDGLHLDIEGKKLMAQIINANWSRVIR
;
A
#
# COMPACT_ATOMS: atom_id res chain seq x y z
N MET A 1 -55.55 -9.83 -9.23
CA MET A 1 -54.78 -9.35 -8.06
C MET A 1 -55.06 -10.15 -6.78
N LYS A 2 -56.30 -10.26 -6.27
CA LYS A 2 -56.58 -11.01 -5.00
C LYS A 2 -56.15 -12.48 -4.99
N ARG A 3 -56.35 -13.22 -6.09
CA ARG A 3 -55.95 -14.65 -6.20
C ARG A 3 -54.42 -14.84 -6.21
N LEU A 4 -53.68 -13.91 -6.84
CA LEU A 4 -52.22 -13.93 -6.87
C LEU A 4 -51.63 -13.63 -5.48
N LEU A 5 -52.20 -12.63 -4.80
CA LEU A 5 -51.81 -12.28 -3.43
C LEU A 5 -52.08 -13.43 -2.46
N MET A 6 -53.24 -14.08 -2.58
CA MET A 6 -53.60 -15.23 -1.73
C MET A 6 -52.68 -16.45 -1.98
N ALA A 7 -52.31 -16.69 -3.24
CA ALA A 7 -51.34 -17.74 -3.57
C ALA A 7 -49.94 -17.44 -3.01
N LEU A 8 -49.49 -16.18 -3.04
CA LEU A 8 -48.22 -15.77 -2.46
C LEU A 8 -48.20 -15.91 -0.93
N VAL A 9 -49.30 -15.54 -0.26
CA VAL A 9 -49.44 -15.69 1.20
C VAL A 9 -49.43 -17.18 1.61
N LEU A 10 -50.15 -18.02 0.87
CA LEU A 10 -50.15 -19.47 1.11
C LEU A 10 -48.77 -20.09 0.89
N LEU A 11 -48.05 -19.66 -0.16
CA LEU A 11 -46.68 -20.11 -0.42
C LEU A 11 -45.72 -19.67 0.70
N ALA A 12 -45.80 -18.43 1.16
CA ALA A 12 -44.98 -17.93 2.26
C ALA A 12 -45.26 -18.67 3.57
N ALA A 13 -46.53 -18.94 3.89
CA ALA A 13 -46.91 -19.72 5.07
C ALA A 13 -46.42 -21.17 5.00
N LEU A 14 -46.46 -21.78 3.80
CA LEU A 14 -45.93 -23.13 3.57
C LEU A 14 -44.40 -23.17 3.76
N LEU A 15 -43.67 -22.21 3.18
CA LEU A 15 -42.21 -22.11 3.33
C LEU A 15 -41.82 -21.96 4.80
N TYR A 16 -42.49 -21.05 5.53
CA TYR A 16 -42.28 -20.87 6.96
C TYR A 16 -42.56 -22.14 7.77
N ALA A 17 -43.63 -22.87 7.48
CA ALA A 17 -43.94 -24.12 8.17
C ALA A 17 -42.89 -25.21 7.89
N VAL A 18 -42.38 -25.30 6.66
CA VAL A 18 -41.30 -26.24 6.29
C VAL A 18 -40.00 -25.91 7.04
N GLU A 19 -39.65 -24.63 7.15
CA GLU A 19 -38.49 -24.15 7.92
C GLU A 19 -38.64 -24.45 9.41
N ALA A 20 -39.81 -24.20 10.01
CA ALA A 20 -40.06 -24.39 11.44
C ALA A 20 -40.06 -25.86 11.89
N ILE A 21 -40.45 -26.79 11.01
CA ILE A 21 -40.57 -28.22 11.31
C ILE A 21 -39.28 -28.98 10.96
N ASP A 22 -38.33 -28.35 10.26
CA ASP A 22 -37.08 -28.94 9.78
C ASP A 22 -37.27 -30.23 8.96
N TRP A 23 -38.35 -30.30 8.17
CA TRP A 23 -38.78 -31.53 7.47
C TRP A 23 -37.66 -32.12 6.58
N PHE A 24 -36.82 -31.27 5.99
CA PHE A 24 -35.76 -31.68 5.07
C PHE A 24 -34.36 -31.71 5.69
N GLY A 25 -34.24 -31.60 7.02
CA GLY A 25 -32.94 -31.49 7.69
C GLY A 25 -32.18 -30.22 7.29
N LEU A 26 -32.91 -29.14 7.03
CA LEU A 26 -32.38 -27.83 6.67
C LEU A 26 -31.41 -27.32 7.75
N ASN A 27 -31.66 -27.63 9.02
CA ASN A 27 -30.81 -27.23 10.15
C ASN A 27 -29.48 -28.00 10.23
N GLN A 28 -29.33 -29.10 9.50
CA GLN A 28 -28.08 -29.86 9.42
C GLN A 28 -27.24 -29.50 8.20
N PHE A 29 -27.79 -28.73 7.26
CA PHE A 29 -27.07 -28.31 6.07
C PHE A 29 -25.85 -27.47 6.44
N LYS A 30 -24.69 -27.85 5.92
CA LYS A 30 -23.44 -27.11 6.05
C LYS A 30 -22.86 -26.89 4.66
N PRO A 31 -22.75 -25.64 4.16
CA PRO A 31 -22.16 -25.38 2.86
C PRO A 31 -20.71 -25.89 2.82
N LEU A 32 -20.38 -26.69 1.80
CA LEU A 32 -19.00 -27.09 1.54
C LEU A 32 -18.32 -26.00 0.73
N LEU A 33 -17.64 -25.08 1.41
CA LEU A 33 -16.93 -23.97 0.78
C LEU A 33 -15.61 -24.45 0.18
N THR A 34 -15.41 -24.14 -1.09
CA THR A 34 -14.18 -24.39 -1.85
C THR A 34 -13.81 -23.16 -2.65
N ILE A 35 -12.55 -23.08 -3.05
CA ILE A 35 -12.03 -22.00 -3.89
C ILE A 35 -11.23 -22.63 -5.03
N ASN A 36 -11.43 -22.10 -6.23
CA ASN A 36 -10.74 -22.54 -7.43
C ASN A 36 -10.19 -21.32 -8.18
N THR A 37 -9.09 -21.51 -8.91
CA THR A 37 -8.48 -20.45 -9.72
C THR A 37 -8.78 -20.72 -11.20
N VAL A 38 -9.47 -19.79 -11.87
CA VAL A 38 -9.78 -19.87 -13.30
C VAL A 38 -9.39 -18.57 -13.97
N ALA A 39 -8.52 -18.62 -14.99
CA ALA A 39 -8.08 -17.43 -15.74
C ALA A 39 -7.55 -16.27 -14.86
N ASN A 40 -6.79 -16.61 -13.81
CA ASN A 40 -6.26 -15.67 -12.81
C ASN A 40 -7.32 -15.02 -11.90
N GLU A 41 -8.56 -15.52 -11.89
CA GLU A 41 -9.60 -15.12 -10.93
C GLU A 41 -9.83 -16.23 -9.91
N TYR A 42 -9.97 -15.84 -8.64
CA TYR A 42 -10.33 -16.75 -7.57
C TYR A 42 -11.86 -16.85 -7.49
N ILE A 43 -12.39 -18.06 -7.60
CA ILE A 43 -13.83 -18.32 -7.58
C ILE A 43 -14.14 -19.17 -6.35
N LEU A 44 -14.81 -18.58 -5.36
CA LEU A 44 -15.44 -19.32 -4.29
C LEU A 44 -16.65 -20.06 -4.83
N SER A 45 -16.82 -21.31 -4.44
CA SER A 45 -17.96 -22.16 -4.78
C SER A 45 -18.39 -22.97 -3.57
N TRP A 46 -19.70 -23.18 -3.42
CA TRP A 46 -20.23 -23.95 -2.30
C TRP A 46 -21.38 -24.87 -2.71
N SER A 47 -21.66 -25.88 -1.88
CA SER A 47 -22.77 -26.80 -2.11
C SER A 47 -24.12 -26.07 -2.11
N ARG A 48 -25.02 -26.46 -3.03
CA ARG A 48 -26.37 -25.91 -3.12
C ARG A 48 -27.28 -26.60 -2.12
N LEU A 49 -28.10 -25.82 -1.41
CA LEU A 49 -29.24 -26.31 -0.65
C LEU A 49 -30.42 -26.38 -1.63
N PRO A 50 -31.09 -27.54 -1.80
CA PRO A 50 -32.23 -27.68 -2.70
C PRO A 50 -33.52 -27.07 -2.10
N TYR A 51 -33.42 -25.83 -1.62
CA TYR A 51 -34.48 -25.02 -1.04
C TYR A 51 -34.32 -23.56 -1.51
N PRO A 52 -35.39 -22.76 -1.63
CA PRO A 52 -35.27 -21.33 -1.97
C PRO A 52 -34.51 -20.57 -0.89
N VAL A 53 -33.21 -20.35 -1.12
CA VAL A 53 -32.33 -19.61 -0.22
C VAL A 53 -31.52 -18.58 -0.99
N TYR A 54 -31.03 -17.59 -0.25
CA TYR A 54 -29.86 -16.84 -0.67
C TYR A 54 -28.67 -17.22 0.23
N TYR A 55 -27.47 -16.97 -0.25
CA TYR A 55 -26.23 -17.21 0.47
C TYR A 55 -25.64 -15.89 0.93
N GLU A 56 -25.12 -15.90 2.15
CA GLU A 56 -24.26 -14.86 2.68
C GLU A 56 -22.82 -15.35 2.73
N VAL A 57 -21.93 -14.61 2.08
CA VAL A 57 -20.48 -14.80 2.14
C VAL A 57 -19.91 -13.71 3.03
N GLU A 58 -19.34 -14.10 4.17
CA GLU A 58 -18.76 -13.21 5.17
C GLU A 58 -17.24 -13.26 5.06
N VAL A 59 -16.61 -12.09 5.05
CA VAL A 59 -15.16 -11.93 5.03
C VAL A 59 -14.71 -11.29 6.33
N PHE A 60 -13.74 -11.90 7.01
CA PHE A 60 -13.22 -11.45 8.29
C PHE A 60 -11.74 -11.10 8.20
N SER A 61 -11.31 -10.12 8.99
CA SER A 61 -9.89 -9.76 9.19
C SER A 61 -9.16 -10.69 10.16
N ALA A 62 -9.90 -11.45 10.97
CA ALA A 62 -9.37 -12.39 11.96
C ALA A 62 -10.22 -13.68 11.99
N PRO A 63 -9.70 -14.81 12.51
CA PRO A 63 -10.45 -16.05 12.57
C PRO A 63 -11.76 -15.87 13.39
N PRO A 64 -12.94 -16.16 12.83
CA PRO A 64 -14.19 -16.10 13.57
C PRO A 64 -14.25 -17.23 14.61
N ARG A 65 -14.74 -16.95 15.83
CA ARG A 65 -15.04 -18.00 16.82
C ARG A 65 -16.16 -18.92 16.30
N GLU A 66 -16.14 -20.19 16.68
CA GLU A 66 -16.97 -21.29 16.11
C GLU A 66 -18.51 -21.15 16.29
N ASP A 67 -19.00 -20.08 16.92
CA ASP A 67 -20.41 -19.92 17.27
C ASP A 67 -21.19 -19.18 16.16
N ILE A 68 -22.44 -19.61 15.96
CA ILE A 68 -23.38 -19.15 14.90
C ILE A 68 -23.63 -17.63 14.94
N ASN A 69 -23.31 -16.95 16.05
CA ASN A 69 -23.34 -15.50 16.20
C ASN A 69 -21.91 -14.91 16.14
N GLY A 70 -21.28 -15.05 14.97
CA GLY A 70 -19.87 -14.73 14.71
C GLY A 70 -19.38 -13.44 15.38
N THR A 71 -18.55 -13.58 16.40
CA THR A 71 -17.83 -12.49 17.07
C THR A 71 -16.46 -12.26 16.42
N GLY A 72 -16.45 -12.13 15.09
CA GLY A 72 -15.26 -11.77 14.31
C GLY A 72 -15.48 -10.41 13.62
N GLN A 73 -14.42 -9.63 13.44
CA GLN A 73 -14.52 -8.35 12.73
C GLN A 73 -14.75 -8.61 11.24
N ILE A 74 -16.00 -8.41 10.80
CA ILE A 74 -16.42 -8.59 9.42
C ILE A 74 -15.96 -7.39 8.60
N ILE A 75 -15.11 -7.63 7.59
CA ILE A 75 -14.69 -6.63 6.59
C ILE A 75 -15.86 -6.32 5.64
N THR A 76 -16.49 -7.36 5.10
CA THR A 76 -17.59 -7.22 4.15
C THR A 76 -18.48 -8.45 4.11
N LYS A 77 -19.68 -8.26 3.57
CA LYS A 77 -20.70 -9.30 3.41
C LYS A 77 -21.29 -9.24 2.01
N TYR A 78 -21.26 -10.36 1.30
CA TYR A 78 -21.92 -10.52 0.00
C TYR A 78 -23.20 -11.33 0.15
N ARG A 79 -24.24 -10.92 -0.57
CA ARG A 79 -25.49 -11.68 -0.71
C ARG A 79 -25.68 -12.09 -2.14
N THR A 80 -25.90 -13.37 -2.39
CA THR A 80 -26.10 -13.90 -3.74
C THR A 80 -27.08 -15.07 -3.75
N LEU A 81 -27.82 -15.24 -4.84
CA LEU A 81 -28.63 -16.44 -5.11
C LEU A 81 -27.80 -17.54 -5.78
N ASP A 82 -26.63 -17.19 -6.32
CA ASP A 82 -25.70 -18.12 -6.93
C ASP A 82 -24.93 -18.91 -5.87
N THR A 83 -24.37 -20.04 -6.27
CA THR A 83 -23.50 -20.87 -5.43
C THR A 83 -22.01 -20.61 -5.68
N ARG A 84 -21.70 -19.44 -6.26
CA ARG A 84 -20.35 -19.03 -6.60
C ARG A 84 -20.17 -17.52 -6.43
N LEU A 85 -18.95 -17.11 -6.09
CA LEU A 85 -18.55 -15.70 -5.98
C LEU A 85 -17.13 -15.53 -6.54
N VAL A 86 -16.97 -14.59 -7.48
CA VAL A 86 -15.64 -14.21 -8.00
C VAL A 86 -15.00 -13.18 -7.07
N ILE A 87 -13.82 -13.51 -6.55
CA ILE A 87 -13.01 -12.63 -5.72
C ILE A 87 -12.11 -11.79 -6.62
N LYS A 88 -12.17 -10.47 -6.45
CA LYS A 88 -11.21 -9.54 -7.05
C LYS A 88 -9.93 -9.56 -6.21
N GLN A 89 -8.74 -9.61 -6.85
CA GLN A 89 -7.42 -9.78 -6.22
C GLN A 89 -6.96 -8.65 -5.25
N ASN A 90 -7.86 -7.80 -4.76
CA ASN A 90 -7.54 -6.65 -3.93
C ASN A 90 -7.69 -6.93 -2.42
N PHE A 91 -8.08 -8.14 -2.01
CA PHE A 91 -8.18 -8.52 -0.60
C PHE A 91 -6.79 -8.80 0.00
N PRO A 92 -6.56 -8.44 1.28
CA PRO A 92 -5.33 -8.80 1.98
C PRO A 92 -5.19 -10.32 2.13
N PHE A 93 -3.95 -10.79 2.25
CA PHE A 93 -3.62 -12.22 2.26
C PHE A 93 -4.17 -12.93 3.50
N HIS A 94 -4.22 -12.25 4.63
CA HIS A 94 -4.77 -12.79 5.89
C HIS A 94 -6.28 -12.50 6.04
N THR A 95 -7.11 -13.01 5.13
CA THR A 95 -8.58 -12.95 5.25
C THR A 95 -9.22 -14.33 5.43
N PHE A 96 -10.29 -14.37 6.21
CA PHE A 96 -11.07 -15.57 6.50
C PHE A 96 -12.45 -15.45 5.87
N TRP A 97 -12.90 -16.50 5.21
CA TRP A 97 -14.12 -16.53 4.42
C TRP A 97 -15.05 -17.61 4.93
N ARG A 98 -16.33 -17.28 5.04
CA ARG A 98 -17.36 -18.20 5.52
C ARG A 98 -18.64 -18.01 4.73
N VAL A 99 -19.36 -19.11 4.47
CA VAL A 99 -20.65 -19.08 3.77
C VAL A 99 -21.74 -19.63 4.67
N SER A 100 -22.90 -18.96 4.66
CA SER A 100 -24.13 -19.41 5.31
C SER A 100 -25.30 -19.34 4.33
N ALA A 101 -26.24 -20.29 4.44
CA ALA A 101 -27.50 -20.25 3.70
C ALA A 101 -28.55 -19.55 4.55
N HIS A 102 -29.40 -18.74 3.92
CA HIS A 102 -30.45 -17.98 4.59
C HIS A 102 -31.77 -18.11 3.84
N SER A 103 -32.86 -18.21 4.61
CA SER A 103 -34.19 -18.19 4.03
C SER A 103 -34.50 -16.84 3.40
N LEU A 104 -35.55 -16.80 2.57
CA LEU A 104 -36.09 -15.55 2.04
C LEU A 104 -36.60 -14.59 3.13
N PHE A 105 -36.72 -15.07 4.37
CA PHE A 105 -37.08 -14.29 5.55
C PHE A 105 -35.87 -13.89 6.41
N HIS A 106 -34.66 -13.97 5.88
CA HIS A 106 -33.41 -13.60 6.55
C HIS A 106 -33.05 -14.42 7.81
N HIS A 107 -33.59 -15.64 7.92
CA HIS A 107 -33.20 -16.56 8.99
C HIS A 107 -32.09 -17.50 8.49
N PRO A 108 -31.00 -17.69 9.25
CA PRO A 108 -29.96 -18.64 8.88
C PRO A 108 -30.54 -20.05 8.87
N LEU A 109 -30.30 -20.78 7.78
CA LEU A 109 -30.70 -22.16 7.59
C LEU A 109 -29.46 -23.05 7.66
N GLY A 110 -29.39 -23.88 8.70
CA GLY A 110 -28.26 -24.78 8.89
C GLY A 110 -27.06 -24.16 9.60
N ARG A 111 -25.89 -24.77 9.39
CA ARG A 111 -24.61 -24.35 9.95
C ARG A 111 -23.84 -23.52 8.92
N CYS A 112 -22.95 -22.65 9.41
CA CYS A 112 -21.96 -22.01 8.54
C CYS A 112 -20.98 -23.04 7.99
N SER A 113 -20.41 -22.77 6.81
CA SER A 113 -19.29 -23.52 6.27
C SER A 113 -18.12 -23.53 7.26
N ASP A 114 -17.20 -24.47 7.10
CA ASP A 114 -15.87 -24.29 7.69
C ASP A 114 -15.26 -22.98 7.20
N THR A 115 -14.51 -22.33 8.07
CA THR A 115 -13.81 -21.10 7.75
C THR A 115 -12.70 -21.44 6.76
N LEU A 116 -12.74 -20.80 5.60
CA LEU A 116 -11.71 -20.88 4.59
C LEU A 116 -10.74 -19.71 4.79
N LYS A 117 -9.49 -20.01 5.13
CA LYS A 117 -8.43 -18.99 5.10
C LYS A 117 -8.00 -18.82 3.65
N PHE A 118 -8.12 -17.60 3.12
CA PHE A 118 -7.90 -17.33 1.69
C PHE A 118 -6.49 -17.73 1.23
N GLU A 119 -5.49 -17.48 2.10
CA GLU A 119 -4.09 -17.85 1.92
C GLU A 119 -3.90 -19.34 1.56
N ASP A 120 -4.63 -20.26 2.21
CA ASP A 120 -4.39 -21.70 2.11
C ASP A 120 -4.69 -22.28 0.71
N HIS A 121 -5.32 -21.51 -0.18
CA HIS A 121 -5.85 -22.02 -1.44
C HIS A 121 -5.67 -21.11 -2.65
N THR A 122 -5.02 -19.96 -2.50
CA THR A 122 -4.72 -19.08 -3.63
C THR A 122 -3.63 -19.65 -4.55
N GLY A 123 -3.01 -20.79 -4.20
CA GLY A 123 -1.79 -21.28 -4.84
C GLY A 123 -0.57 -20.39 -4.56
N GLN A 124 -0.79 -19.21 -3.99
CA GLN A 124 0.15 -18.46 -3.17
C GLN A 124 0.03 -19.03 -1.75
N GLU A 125 0.67 -20.19 -1.51
CA GLU A 125 1.32 -20.31 -0.21
C GLU A 125 2.08 -18.98 0.00
N LEU A 126 2.03 -18.35 1.19
CA LEU A 126 3.04 -17.36 1.56
C LEU A 126 4.33 -17.90 0.98
N PRO A 127 4.94 -17.22 -0.02
CA PRO A 127 5.97 -17.86 -0.82
C PRO A 127 6.93 -18.46 0.18
N THR A 128 7.07 -19.79 0.14
CA THR A 128 7.91 -20.49 1.12
C THR A 128 9.19 -19.69 1.17
N PHE A 129 9.74 -19.41 2.33
CA PHE A 129 10.79 -18.40 2.47
C PHE A 129 11.89 -18.50 1.38
N ASP A 130 12.17 -19.72 0.90
CA ASP A 130 13.06 -20.06 -0.22
C ASP A 130 12.63 -19.63 -1.65
N ARG A 131 11.37 -19.22 -1.85
CA ARG A 131 10.77 -18.70 -3.08
C ARG A 131 10.65 -17.18 -3.10
N ILE A 132 10.78 -16.51 -1.95
CA ILE A 132 10.87 -15.06 -1.89
C ILE A 132 12.31 -14.68 -2.24
N LYS A 133 12.52 -14.12 -3.42
CA LYS A 133 13.83 -13.55 -3.79
C LYS A 133 13.66 -12.43 -4.80
N PRO A 134 14.52 -11.41 -4.79
CA PRO A 134 14.57 -10.44 -5.87
C PRO A 134 14.92 -11.11 -7.18
N VAL A 135 14.48 -10.54 -8.30
CA VAL A 135 14.83 -10.99 -9.65
C VAL A 135 15.64 -9.89 -10.33
N PRO A 136 16.88 -10.15 -10.78
CA PRO A 136 17.66 -9.20 -11.57
C PRO A 136 16.89 -8.74 -12.81
N THR A 137 16.87 -7.43 -13.06
CA THR A 137 16.18 -6.83 -14.22
C THR A 137 17.13 -6.27 -15.27
N ILE A 138 18.42 -6.17 -14.92
CA ILE A 138 19.51 -5.79 -15.83
C ILE A 138 20.53 -6.92 -15.91
N HIS A 139 21.06 -7.13 -17.10
CA HIS A 139 22.04 -8.17 -17.39
C HIS A 139 23.16 -7.60 -18.24
N TYR A 140 24.39 -8.04 -17.95
CA TYR A 140 25.60 -7.63 -18.67
C TYR A 140 26.26 -8.85 -19.30
N PRO A 141 25.67 -9.43 -20.36
CA PRO A 141 26.25 -10.58 -21.06
C PRO A 141 27.53 -10.18 -21.80
N TYR A 142 28.29 -11.17 -22.27
CA TYR A 142 29.57 -10.93 -22.96
C TYR A 142 29.48 -9.97 -24.16
N ASN A 143 28.37 -10.00 -24.91
CA ASN A 143 28.15 -9.12 -26.07
C ASN A 143 27.63 -7.72 -25.70
N LEU A 144 27.31 -7.47 -24.43
CA LEU A 144 26.90 -6.16 -23.90
C LEU A 144 27.47 -6.01 -22.47
N PRO A 145 28.81 -5.87 -22.33
CA PRO A 145 29.45 -5.80 -21.02
C PRO A 145 29.11 -4.48 -20.31
N ALA A 146 29.27 -4.49 -18.99
CA ALA A 146 29.24 -3.29 -18.16
C ALA A 146 30.58 -2.54 -18.24
N SER A 147 30.58 -1.25 -17.86
CA SER A 147 31.80 -0.58 -17.43
C SER A 147 32.24 -1.06 -16.05
N SER A 148 33.34 -0.53 -15.53
CA SER A 148 33.78 -0.80 -14.15
C SER A 148 32.85 -0.24 -13.07
N GLN A 149 31.76 0.42 -13.44
CA GLN A 149 30.73 0.86 -12.52
C GLN A 149 29.33 0.47 -12.99
N PRO A 150 28.96 -0.83 -13.01
CA PRO A 150 27.65 -1.26 -13.46
C PRO A 150 26.53 -0.68 -12.60
N MET A 151 25.38 -0.42 -13.23
CA MET A 151 24.12 -0.20 -12.53
C MET A 151 23.39 -1.53 -12.41
N PHE A 152 23.32 -2.11 -11.21
CA PHE A 152 22.54 -3.31 -10.95
C PHE A 152 21.11 -2.93 -10.54
N THR A 153 20.11 -3.65 -11.05
CA THR A 153 18.69 -3.41 -10.75
C THR A 153 17.94 -4.72 -10.62
N TRP A 154 16.90 -4.74 -9.79
CA TRP A 154 16.07 -5.91 -9.54
C TRP A 154 14.60 -5.55 -9.23
N THR A 155 13.75 -6.57 -9.16
CA THR A 155 12.36 -6.43 -8.70
C THR A 155 12.29 -6.18 -7.20
N VAL A 156 11.42 -5.28 -6.77
CA VAL A 156 11.13 -5.03 -5.35
C VAL A 156 10.54 -6.29 -4.69
N VAL A 157 10.99 -6.60 -3.47
CA VAL A 157 10.36 -7.61 -2.61
C VAL A 157 9.44 -6.88 -1.61
N PRO A 158 8.15 -7.21 -1.53
CA PRO A 158 7.23 -6.61 -0.56
C PRO A 158 7.76 -6.67 0.88
N GLY A 159 7.73 -5.52 1.59
CA GLY A 159 8.22 -5.41 2.97
C GLY A 159 9.74 -5.25 3.12
N ALA A 160 10.50 -5.27 2.02
CA ALA A 160 11.95 -5.05 2.05
C ALA A 160 12.29 -3.61 2.45
N VAL A 161 12.96 -3.43 3.58
CA VAL A 161 13.44 -2.10 4.02
C VAL A 161 14.72 -1.74 3.28
N TYR A 162 15.60 -2.71 3.09
CA TYR A 162 16.84 -2.54 2.34
C TYR A 162 17.30 -3.88 1.77
N TYR A 163 18.37 -3.85 0.99
CA TYR A 163 18.91 -5.02 0.30
C TYR A 163 20.37 -5.25 0.71
N GLU A 164 20.79 -6.51 0.65
CA GLU A 164 22.19 -6.90 0.73
C GLU A 164 22.62 -7.46 -0.62
N LEU A 165 23.64 -6.84 -1.21
CA LEU A 165 24.21 -7.23 -2.50
C LEU A 165 25.57 -7.90 -2.30
N GLU A 166 25.74 -9.06 -2.91
CA GLU A 166 26.95 -9.87 -2.85
C GLU A 166 27.57 -10.00 -4.25
N LEU A 167 28.86 -9.67 -4.36
CA LEU A 167 29.70 -9.90 -5.53
C LEU A 167 30.52 -11.17 -5.34
N LEU A 168 30.65 -11.96 -6.40
CA LEU A 168 31.12 -13.34 -6.37
C LEU A 168 32.08 -13.63 -7.52
N SER A 169 33.10 -14.45 -7.27
CA SER A 169 34.06 -14.91 -8.29
C SER A 169 33.57 -16.09 -9.14
N ALA A 170 32.56 -16.81 -8.66
CA ALA A 170 31.92 -17.93 -9.34
C ALA A 170 30.47 -18.09 -8.84
N PHE A 171 29.69 -18.98 -9.45
CA PHE A 171 28.40 -19.35 -8.90
C PHE A 171 28.52 -19.79 -7.43
N PRO A 172 27.62 -19.32 -6.56
CA PRO A 172 27.72 -19.59 -5.13
C PRO A 172 27.44 -21.06 -4.85
N GLU A 173 28.09 -21.62 -3.82
CA GLU A 173 27.86 -23.00 -3.39
C GLU A 173 26.49 -23.25 -2.76
N ASN A 174 25.78 -22.17 -2.44
CA ASN A 174 24.48 -22.17 -1.80
C ASN A 174 23.49 -21.32 -2.61
N PRO A 175 23.11 -21.76 -3.82
CA PRO A 175 22.07 -21.10 -4.59
C PRO A 175 20.76 -21.10 -3.78
N ASN A 176 19.99 -20.01 -3.84
CA ASN A 176 18.76 -19.84 -3.05
C ASN A 176 18.96 -20.00 -1.53
N GLY A 177 20.15 -19.69 -1.02
CA GLY A 177 20.41 -19.64 0.42
C GLY A 177 20.18 -18.24 1.00
N ILE A 178 20.21 -18.15 2.34
CA ILE A 178 20.25 -16.88 3.09
C ILE A 178 21.63 -16.55 3.65
N LYS A 179 22.64 -17.34 3.36
CA LYS A 179 23.99 -17.04 3.84
C LYS A 179 24.81 -16.55 2.67
N PRO A 180 25.66 -15.53 2.86
CA PRO A 180 26.65 -15.20 1.86
C PRO A 180 27.53 -16.41 1.54
N SER A 181 28.13 -16.43 0.36
CA SER A 181 29.06 -17.48 -0.05
C SER A 181 30.30 -17.45 0.82
N ARG A 182 30.78 -18.60 1.27
CA ARG A 182 32.05 -18.72 2.01
C ARG A 182 33.24 -18.93 1.09
N ARG A 183 33.01 -19.43 -0.13
CA ARG A 183 34.07 -19.83 -1.06
C ARG A 183 34.31 -18.82 -2.18
N HIS A 184 33.27 -18.14 -2.61
CA HIS A 184 33.29 -17.33 -3.83
C HIS A 184 33.01 -15.85 -3.58
N GLN A 185 32.72 -15.44 -2.35
CA GLN A 185 32.49 -14.03 -2.01
C GLN A 185 33.72 -13.17 -2.30
N LEU A 186 33.51 -12.09 -3.05
CA LEU A 186 34.48 -11.03 -3.28
C LEU A 186 34.20 -9.81 -2.40
N LYS A 187 32.95 -9.34 -2.39
CA LYS A 187 32.52 -8.17 -1.62
C LYS A 187 31.04 -8.29 -1.29
N ILE A 188 30.64 -7.69 -0.18
CA ILE A 188 29.23 -7.61 0.23
C ILE A 188 28.93 -6.20 0.73
N THR A 189 27.74 -5.69 0.44
CA THR A 189 27.26 -4.39 0.94
C THR A 189 25.81 -4.50 1.39
N ARG A 190 25.46 -3.74 2.43
CA ARG A 190 24.10 -3.59 2.97
C ARG A 190 23.54 -2.18 2.80
N GLU A 191 24.31 -1.27 2.22
CA GLU A 191 23.93 0.13 2.04
C GLU A 191 23.14 0.30 0.74
N VAL A 192 22.02 -0.42 0.63
CA VAL A 192 21.20 -0.48 -0.57
C VAL A 192 19.72 -0.35 -0.20
N PHE A 193 19.22 0.88 -0.22
CA PHE A 193 17.86 1.22 0.26
C PHE A 193 16.82 1.34 -0.85
N THR A 194 17.21 1.05 -2.09
CA THR A 194 16.36 1.05 -3.28
C THR A 194 16.59 -0.24 -4.07
N ASN A 195 15.78 -0.51 -5.09
CA ASN A 195 15.86 -1.72 -5.92
C ASN A 195 16.93 -1.66 -7.02
N GLY A 196 18.00 -0.90 -6.75
CA GLY A 196 19.17 -0.84 -7.60
C GLY A 196 20.39 -0.33 -6.86
N TYR A 197 21.56 -0.59 -7.42
CA TYR A 197 22.84 -0.22 -6.87
C TYR A 197 23.85 0.01 -7.98
N ASN A 198 24.39 1.22 -8.05
CA ASN A 198 25.55 1.50 -8.88
C ASN A 198 26.79 0.97 -8.15
N ALA A 199 27.38 -0.13 -8.63
CA ALA A 199 28.53 -0.73 -7.96
C ALA A 199 29.84 -0.06 -8.38
N ASP A 200 30.79 0.09 -7.46
CA ASP A 200 32.17 0.40 -7.80
C ASP A 200 33.01 -0.88 -7.90
N LEU A 201 33.45 -1.21 -9.12
CA LEU A 201 34.30 -2.36 -9.45
C LEU A 201 35.68 -1.91 -9.94
N SER A 202 36.08 -0.67 -9.71
CA SER A 202 37.40 -0.14 -10.09
C SER A 202 38.57 -0.91 -9.46
N TRP A 203 38.34 -1.57 -8.34
CA TRP A 203 39.29 -2.44 -7.65
C TRP A 203 39.44 -3.84 -8.27
N TYR A 204 38.52 -4.26 -9.14
CA TYR A 204 38.49 -5.62 -9.68
C TYR A 204 39.17 -5.66 -11.04
N GLU A 205 40.30 -6.38 -11.13
CA GLU A 205 41.09 -6.49 -12.38
C GLU A 205 40.51 -7.50 -13.39
N GLY A 206 39.53 -8.31 -12.97
CA GLY A 206 38.90 -9.32 -13.81
C GLY A 206 37.78 -8.77 -14.68
N ASN A 207 37.53 -9.42 -15.80
CA ASN A 207 36.48 -9.01 -16.75
C ASN A 207 35.17 -9.79 -16.60
N HIS A 208 35.04 -10.65 -15.58
CA HIS A 208 33.86 -11.50 -15.39
C HIS A 208 33.67 -11.81 -13.90
N LEU A 209 32.47 -11.54 -13.39
CA LEU A 209 32.06 -11.89 -12.03
C LEU A 209 30.56 -12.22 -11.99
N PHE A 210 30.09 -12.59 -10.80
CA PHE A 210 28.68 -12.86 -10.53
C PHE A 210 28.19 -11.95 -9.42
N TRP A 211 26.90 -11.63 -9.41
CA TRP A 211 26.28 -10.90 -8.31
C TRP A 211 24.93 -11.50 -7.96
N ARG A 212 24.54 -11.33 -6.70
CA ARG A 212 23.19 -11.66 -6.23
C ARG A 212 22.77 -10.71 -5.13
N VAL A 213 21.47 -10.62 -4.91
CA VAL A 213 20.90 -9.66 -3.96
C VAL A 213 19.77 -10.31 -3.16
N ARG A 214 19.57 -9.89 -1.91
CA ARG A 214 18.43 -10.31 -1.08
C ARG A 214 17.80 -9.13 -0.36
N ALA A 215 16.52 -9.25 -0.06
CA ALA A 215 15.79 -8.30 0.75
C ALA A 215 16.02 -8.54 2.25
N LEU A 216 16.07 -7.47 3.03
CA LEU A 216 16.21 -7.46 4.47
C LEU A 216 15.11 -6.58 5.10
N ASN A 217 14.66 -6.96 6.30
CA ASN A 217 13.79 -6.11 7.13
C ASN A 217 14.61 -5.08 7.93
N ASN A 218 13.94 -4.21 8.70
CA ASN A 218 14.60 -3.18 9.53
C ASN A 218 15.61 -3.73 10.55
N LYS A 219 15.45 -4.99 10.99
CA LYS A 219 16.35 -5.69 11.92
C LYS A 219 17.50 -6.42 11.21
N GLY A 220 17.60 -6.30 9.89
CA GLY A 220 18.59 -6.98 9.06
C GLY A 220 18.38 -8.49 8.91
N ASN A 221 17.18 -8.96 9.25
CA ASN A 221 16.79 -10.33 8.99
C ASN A 221 16.33 -10.47 7.53
N PRO A 222 16.65 -11.58 6.85
CA PRO A 222 16.28 -11.76 5.46
C PRO A 222 14.77 -11.89 5.28
N ILE A 223 14.24 -11.22 4.25
CA ILE A 223 12.88 -11.40 3.74
C ILE A 223 13.02 -12.28 2.50
N GLY A 224 13.26 -13.57 2.76
CA GLY A 224 13.54 -14.56 1.74
C GLY A 224 15.03 -14.83 1.49
N VAL A 225 15.31 -15.42 0.34
CA VAL A 225 16.65 -15.86 -0.08
C VAL A 225 17.30 -14.92 -1.07
N PHE A 226 18.60 -15.13 -1.33
CA PHE A 226 19.27 -14.45 -2.42
C PHE A 226 18.62 -14.76 -3.76
N SER A 227 18.64 -13.77 -4.65
CA SER A 227 18.37 -13.94 -6.06
C SER A 227 19.24 -15.05 -6.67
N ASP A 228 18.82 -15.56 -7.82
CA ASP A 228 19.76 -16.31 -8.65
C ASP A 228 20.97 -15.41 -8.97
N ALA A 229 22.16 -16.00 -8.96
CA ALA A 229 23.38 -15.27 -9.26
C ALA A 229 23.38 -14.91 -10.75
N ALA A 230 23.47 -13.62 -11.04
CA ALA A 230 23.54 -13.09 -12.39
C ALA A 230 25.00 -12.84 -12.78
N GLU A 231 25.32 -13.15 -14.03
CA GLU A 231 26.66 -12.92 -14.60
C GLU A 231 26.84 -11.46 -15.02
N VAL A 232 28.07 -10.98 -14.90
CA VAL A 232 28.48 -9.64 -15.32
C VAL A 232 29.83 -9.75 -16.02
N PHE A 233 29.83 -9.42 -17.30
CA PHE A 233 31.05 -9.17 -18.05
C PHE A 233 31.39 -7.68 -17.98
N ILE A 234 32.67 -7.37 -17.78
CA ILE A 234 33.17 -6.01 -17.58
C ILE A 234 34.15 -5.67 -18.71
N ASP A 235 33.94 -4.51 -19.31
CA ASP A 235 34.89 -3.86 -20.20
C ASP A 235 35.35 -2.55 -19.52
N HIS A 236 36.58 -2.57 -19.00
CA HIS A 236 37.18 -1.45 -18.29
C HIS A 236 37.41 -0.20 -19.17
N SER A 237 37.24 -0.31 -20.49
CA SER A 237 37.33 0.83 -21.41
C SER A 237 36.00 1.58 -21.59
N LEU A 238 34.88 1.00 -21.18
CA LEU A 238 33.57 1.63 -21.31
C LEU A 238 33.39 2.80 -20.34
N GLN A 239 32.63 3.80 -20.79
CA GLN A 239 32.25 4.94 -19.95
C GLN A 239 31.37 4.51 -18.78
N MET A 240 31.59 5.15 -17.63
CA MET A 240 30.79 4.93 -16.42
C MET A 240 29.38 5.53 -16.59
N PRO A 241 28.34 4.97 -15.94
CA PRO A 241 27.01 5.57 -15.93
C PRO A 241 27.06 6.96 -15.32
N LEU A 242 26.64 7.97 -16.09
CA LEU A 242 26.64 9.36 -15.66
C LEU A 242 25.30 9.82 -15.08
N LYS A 243 24.27 8.97 -15.15
CA LYS A 243 22.88 9.33 -14.87
C LYS A 243 22.32 8.51 -13.71
N PRO A 244 21.70 9.15 -12.71
CA PRO A 244 20.78 8.46 -11.82
C PRO A 244 19.65 7.81 -12.61
N LEU A 245 19.16 6.66 -12.15
CA LEU A 245 18.06 5.95 -12.80
C LEU A 245 16.75 6.24 -12.06
N LEU A 246 15.73 6.77 -12.74
CA LEU A 246 14.46 7.10 -12.08
C LEU A 246 13.66 5.84 -11.74
N ASN A 247 13.07 5.82 -10.54
CA ASN A 247 12.31 4.67 -10.04
C ASN A 247 10.80 4.94 -10.17
N GLN A 248 10.26 4.77 -11.38
CA GLN A 248 8.86 5.06 -11.64
C GLN A 248 7.96 3.83 -11.44
N HIS A 249 7.35 3.74 -10.25
CA HIS A 249 6.34 2.72 -9.94
C HIS A 249 4.88 3.22 -10.10
N GLN A 250 4.65 4.39 -10.70
CA GLN A 250 3.30 4.92 -10.89
C GLN A 250 2.48 4.09 -11.88
N ARG A 251 1.32 3.59 -11.43
CA ARG A 251 0.31 2.99 -12.30
C ARG A 251 -0.38 4.09 -13.12
N LYS A 252 -0.42 3.91 -14.45
CA LYS A 252 -1.03 4.87 -15.41
C LYS A 252 -2.44 5.37 -15.03
N ASN A 253 -3.19 4.60 -14.25
CA ASN A 253 -4.59 4.91 -13.89
C ASN A 253 -4.76 5.56 -12.52
N VAL A 254 -3.71 5.68 -11.71
CA VAL A 254 -3.75 6.33 -10.39
C VAL A 254 -3.26 7.78 -10.57
N PRO A 255 -4.06 8.80 -10.22
CA PRO A 255 -3.59 10.19 -10.27
C PRO A 255 -2.37 10.40 -9.35
N PRO A 256 -1.41 11.26 -9.71
CA PRO A 256 -0.35 11.63 -8.78
C PRO A 256 -0.94 12.31 -7.53
N PRO A 257 -0.30 12.18 -6.35
CA PRO A 257 -0.71 12.91 -5.17
C PRO A 257 -0.51 14.42 -5.36
N LEU A 258 -1.25 15.22 -4.57
CA LEU A 258 -1.15 16.67 -4.54
C LEU A 258 0.28 17.14 -4.24
N TYR A 259 0.95 16.43 -3.35
CA TYR A 259 2.36 16.61 -3.02
C TYR A 259 3.12 15.41 -3.60
N PRO A 260 3.74 15.53 -4.78
CA PRO A 260 4.51 14.43 -5.35
C PRO A 260 5.71 14.04 -4.48
N ALA A 261 6.16 12.80 -4.63
CA ALA A 261 7.50 12.37 -4.26
C ALA A 261 8.22 11.87 -5.51
N TYR A 262 9.52 12.11 -5.57
CA TYR A 262 10.40 11.75 -6.68
C TYR A 262 11.44 10.76 -6.17
N SER A 263 11.63 9.61 -6.80
CA SER A 263 12.59 8.59 -6.35
C SER A 263 13.50 8.09 -7.48
N TRP A 264 14.73 7.73 -7.14
CA TRP A 264 15.75 7.30 -8.09
C TRP A 264 16.72 6.28 -7.47
N ILE A 265 17.55 5.68 -8.32
CA ILE A 265 18.72 4.91 -7.95
C ILE A 265 19.95 5.82 -8.13
N PRO A 266 20.70 6.11 -7.04
CA PRO A 266 21.87 6.98 -7.08
C PRO A 266 22.99 6.48 -7.99
N VAL A 267 23.82 7.41 -8.46
CA VAL A 267 25.12 7.13 -9.07
C VAL A 267 26.23 7.17 -8.02
N GLN A 268 27.29 6.41 -8.24
CA GLN A 268 28.46 6.41 -7.36
C GLN A 268 29.12 7.78 -7.28
N GLY A 269 29.56 8.16 -6.09
CA GLY A 269 30.20 9.46 -5.82
C GLY A 269 29.26 10.61 -5.47
N ALA A 270 27.93 10.43 -5.56
CA ALA A 270 26.97 11.43 -5.15
C ALA A 270 26.81 11.47 -3.61
N ALA A 271 27.02 12.64 -3.02
CA ALA A 271 26.76 12.93 -1.61
C ALA A 271 25.36 13.56 -1.41
N ARG A 272 24.94 14.35 -2.39
CA ARG A 272 23.62 14.99 -2.47
C ARG A 272 23.02 14.78 -3.85
N HIS A 273 21.73 15.02 -3.98
CA HIS A 273 21.03 15.01 -5.24
C HIS A 273 20.16 16.25 -5.39
N GLU A 274 20.13 16.83 -6.59
CA GLU A 274 19.20 17.90 -6.93
C GLU A 274 18.11 17.36 -7.85
N VAL A 275 16.86 17.44 -7.39
CA VAL A 275 15.68 17.22 -8.21
C VAL A 275 15.23 18.56 -8.78
N GLU A 276 14.91 18.60 -10.07
CA GLU A 276 14.24 19.74 -10.66
C GLU A 276 12.94 19.34 -11.37
N LEU A 277 11.92 20.17 -11.20
CA LEU A 277 10.62 20.08 -11.83
C LEU A 277 10.50 21.17 -12.90
N LEU A 278 9.92 20.82 -14.05
CA LEU A 278 9.93 21.60 -15.28
C LEU A 278 8.52 21.70 -15.87
N SER A 279 8.26 22.81 -16.55
CA SER A 279 7.02 23.06 -17.30
C SER A 279 7.03 22.47 -18.72
N GLN A 280 8.20 22.17 -19.26
CA GLN A 280 8.41 21.61 -20.60
C GLN A 280 9.59 20.64 -20.58
N PRO A 281 9.75 19.76 -21.59
CA PRO A 281 10.96 18.97 -21.74
C PRO A 281 12.20 19.89 -21.75
N PRO A 282 13.26 19.54 -21.02
CA PRO A 282 14.45 20.39 -20.93
C PRO A 282 15.11 20.55 -22.29
N GLU A 283 15.59 21.76 -22.56
CA GLU A 283 16.40 22.09 -23.73
C GLU A 283 17.79 21.43 -23.70
N ASN A 284 18.20 20.93 -22.53
CA ASN A 284 19.51 20.36 -22.26
C ASN A 284 19.41 18.99 -21.55
N PRO A 285 18.82 17.95 -22.17
CA PRO A 285 18.47 16.69 -21.50
C PRO A 285 19.65 15.97 -20.81
N ASN A 286 20.86 16.08 -21.37
CA ASN A 286 22.10 15.52 -20.80
C ASN A 286 23.03 16.61 -20.24
N GLY A 287 22.48 17.79 -19.93
CA GLY A 287 23.22 18.90 -19.36
C GLY A 287 23.51 18.70 -17.88
N ILE A 288 24.40 19.55 -17.37
CA ILE A 288 24.59 19.74 -15.92
C ILE A 288 23.86 20.98 -15.43
N ASP A 289 23.58 21.96 -16.28
CA ASP A 289 22.96 23.21 -15.87
C ASP A 289 21.43 23.09 -15.71
N PRO A 290 20.83 23.87 -14.79
CA PRO A 290 19.38 24.03 -14.70
C PRO A 290 18.71 24.32 -16.05
N SER A 291 17.55 23.72 -16.32
CA SER A 291 16.76 24.09 -17.51
C SER A 291 16.12 25.48 -17.32
N ARG A 292 16.00 26.24 -18.42
CA ARG A 292 15.22 27.49 -18.46
C ARG A 292 13.73 27.30 -18.16
N TYR A 293 13.23 26.06 -18.22
CA TYR A 293 11.84 25.72 -17.95
C TYR A 293 11.60 25.27 -16.50
N ARG A 294 12.62 25.37 -15.64
CA ARG A 294 12.55 25.01 -14.22
C ARG A 294 11.46 25.82 -13.50
N LEU A 295 10.58 25.09 -12.84
CA LEU A 295 9.54 25.62 -11.98
C LEU A 295 9.96 25.55 -10.51
N TRP A 296 10.60 24.45 -10.13
CA TRP A 296 10.97 24.15 -8.75
C TRP A 296 12.20 23.25 -8.73
N SER A 297 12.98 23.32 -7.66
CA SER A 297 14.08 22.40 -7.41
C SER A 297 14.33 22.24 -5.91
N ALA A 298 14.81 21.08 -5.52
CA ALA A 298 15.27 20.81 -4.16
C ALA A 298 16.53 19.96 -4.16
N GLU A 299 17.40 20.22 -3.19
CA GLU A 299 18.56 19.38 -2.90
C GLU A 299 18.29 18.52 -1.67
N VAL A 300 18.62 17.23 -1.76
CA VAL A 300 18.52 16.28 -0.64
C VAL A 300 19.87 15.61 -0.41
N ALA A 301 20.24 15.39 0.86
CA ALA A 301 21.50 14.79 1.25
C ALA A 301 21.33 13.32 1.63
N GLY A 302 22.18 12.44 1.10
CA GLY A 302 22.17 11.01 1.44
C GLY A 302 20.85 10.26 1.13
N ALA A 303 19.92 10.88 0.41
CA ALA A 303 18.61 10.34 0.09
C ALA A 303 18.53 9.91 -1.38
N PHE A 304 17.58 9.03 -1.65
CA PHE A 304 17.23 8.48 -2.96
C PHE A 304 15.78 8.81 -3.35
N ASP A 305 15.14 9.67 -2.55
CA ASP A 305 13.84 10.26 -2.79
C ASP A 305 13.81 11.74 -2.37
N CYS A 306 12.80 12.46 -2.85
CA CYS A 306 12.59 13.87 -2.57
C CYS A 306 11.09 14.16 -2.53
N TYR A 307 10.63 14.71 -1.41
CA TYR A 307 9.25 15.14 -1.22
C TYR A 307 9.07 16.55 -1.74
N ASP A 308 8.04 16.73 -2.56
CA ASP A 308 7.63 18.05 -3.02
C ASP A 308 6.81 18.74 -1.94
N GLU A 309 7.34 19.81 -1.37
CA GLU A 309 6.64 20.58 -0.32
C GLU A 309 5.57 21.51 -0.89
N GLU A 310 5.53 21.70 -2.22
CA GLU A 310 4.54 22.54 -2.88
C GLU A 310 3.36 21.73 -3.42
N PRO A 311 2.11 22.16 -3.16
CA PRO A 311 0.95 21.49 -3.72
C PRO A 311 0.87 21.74 -5.24
N ARG A 312 0.82 20.67 -6.03
CA ARG A 312 0.68 20.73 -7.49
C ARG A 312 -0.79 20.88 -7.89
N ILE A 313 -1.29 22.12 -7.82
CA ILE A 313 -2.69 22.49 -8.11
C ILE A 313 -2.93 23.10 -9.50
N ILE A 314 -1.88 23.42 -10.25
CA ILE A 314 -2.02 23.98 -11.60
C ILE A 314 -2.16 22.82 -12.59
N PRO A 315 -3.28 22.71 -13.33
CA PRO A 315 -3.45 21.66 -14.32
C PRO A 315 -2.38 21.74 -15.40
N GLY A 316 -1.80 20.61 -15.78
CA GLY A 316 -0.75 20.58 -16.78
C GLY A 316 0.08 19.32 -16.74
N ARG A 317 0.93 19.19 -17.75
CA ARG A 317 1.95 18.15 -17.79
C ARG A 317 3.24 18.71 -17.21
N TYR A 318 3.82 17.97 -16.29
CA TYR A 318 5.07 18.30 -15.62
C TYR A 318 6.13 17.29 -15.98
N TYR A 319 7.38 17.75 -16.01
CA TYR A 319 8.54 16.92 -16.24
C TYR A 319 9.51 17.07 -15.10
N TRP A 320 10.20 16.02 -14.70
CA TRP A 320 11.22 16.11 -13.67
C TRP A 320 12.43 15.23 -13.99
N ARG A 321 13.57 15.61 -13.41
CA ARG A 321 14.83 14.88 -13.52
C ARG A 321 15.70 15.14 -12.29
N VAL A 322 16.71 14.31 -12.07
CA VAL A 322 17.61 14.38 -10.91
C VAL A 322 19.07 14.23 -11.32
N ARG A 323 19.98 14.91 -10.62
CA ARG A 323 21.43 14.73 -10.78
C ARG A 323 22.11 14.50 -9.43
N GLY A 324 23.25 13.81 -9.45
CA GLY A 324 24.12 13.66 -8.29
C GLY A 324 25.11 14.82 -8.16
N ILE A 325 25.38 15.21 -6.91
CA ILE A 325 26.31 16.28 -6.52
C ILE A 325 27.29 15.69 -5.49
N ASP A 326 28.59 15.94 -5.68
CA ASP A 326 29.64 15.47 -4.76
C ASP A 326 29.74 16.33 -3.48
N ASN A 327 30.68 16.00 -2.60
CA ASN A 327 30.89 16.74 -1.36
C ASN A 327 31.36 18.19 -1.59
N ASP A 328 32.05 18.45 -2.70
CA ASP A 328 32.60 19.75 -3.07
C ASP A 328 31.56 20.63 -3.81
N GLY A 329 30.39 20.07 -4.12
CA GLY A 329 29.31 20.76 -4.82
C GLY A 329 29.38 20.65 -6.34
N ASN A 330 30.25 19.80 -6.89
CA ASN A 330 30.33 19.56 -8.33
C ASN A 330 29.33 18.49 -8.78
N PRO A 331 28.83 18.57 -10.03
CA PRO A 331 28.04 17.48 -10.62
C PRO A 331 28.88 16.21 -10.77
N VAL A 332 28.36 15.08 -10.29
CA VAL A 332 29.00 13.75 -10.43
C VAL A 332 28.82 13.17 -11.85
N GLY A 333 27.85 13.69 -12.58
CA GLY A 333 27.53 13.31 -13.94
C GLY A 333 26.57 14.31 -14.54
N VAL A 334 25.53 13.82 -15.20
CA VAL A 334 24.50 14.66 -15.83
C VAL A 334 23.13 14.38 -15.22
N TYR A 335 22.13 15.20 -15.54
CA TYR A 335 20.76 14.87 -15.15
C TYR A 335 20.31 13.52 -15.74
N SER A 336 19.47 12.83 -14.98
CA SER A 336 18.75 11.65 -15.42
C SER A 336 17.94 11.91 -16.69
N ASP A 337 17.51 10.84 -17.35
CA ASP A 337 16.41 10.96 -18.31
C ASP A 337 15.17 11.53 -17.63
N ILE A 338 14.32 12.20 -18.41
CA ILE A 338 13.15 12.88 -17.88
C ILE A 338 12.04 11.88 -17.54
N ALA A 339 11.37 12.15 -16.45
CA ALA A 339 10.08 11.58 -16.08
C ALA A 339 8.97 12.59 -16.30
N GLU A 340 7.73 12.13 -16.52
CA GLU A 340 6.56 13.01 -16.62
C GLU A 340 5.39 12.54 -15.76
N PHE A 341 4.57 13.50 -15.33
CA PHE A 341 3.25 13.26 -14.74
C PHE A 341 2.27 14.36 -15.17
N THR A 342 0.96 14.13 -14.99
CA THR A 342 -0.07 15.11 -15.35
C THR A 342 -0.94 15.42 -14.14
N VAL A 343 -1.09 16.71 -13.85
CA VAL A 343 -2.05 17.24 -12.88
C VAL A 343 -3.37 17.48 -13.59
N ASP A 344 -4.40 16.74 -13.19
CA ASP A 344 -5.77 16.88 -13.67
C ASP A 344 -6.71 16.96 -12.46
N LEU A 345 -7.16 18.18 -12.13
CA LEU A 345 -8.05 18.42 -10.99
C LEU A 345 -9.39 17.69 -11.11
N SER A 346 -9.85 17.38 -12.33
CA SER A 346 -11.12 16.69 -12.54
C SER A 346 -11.12 15.26 -11.98
N ARG A 347 -9.94 14.67 -11.80
CA ARG A 347 -9.75 13.36 -11.17
C ARG A 347 -10.14 13.35 -9.69
N GLY A 348 -10.19 14.53 -9.05
CA GLY A 348 -10.66 14.70 -7.67
C GLY A 348 -12.14 15.00 -7.51
N ASN A 349 -12.87 15.31 -8.60
CA ASN A 349 -14.27 15.75 -8.52
C ASN A 349 -15.19 14.70 -7.86
N TYR A 350 -14.95 13.40 -8.09
CA TYR A 350 -15.77 12.36 -7.48
C TYR A 350 -15.43 12.17 -6.00
N ALA A 351 -14.16 11.90 -5.71
CA ALA A 351 -13.68 11.76 -4.34
C ALA A 351 -12.23 12.25 -4.21
N ALA A 352 -11.87 12.66 -3.00
CA ALA A 352 -10.51 12.97 -2.60
C ALA A 352 -10.23 12.41 -1.21
N THR A 353 -8.96 12.10 -0.91
CA THR A 353 -8.52 11.70 0.43
C THR A 353 -7.65 12.81 1.03
N PHE A 354 -7.94 13.22 2.26
CA PHE A 354 -7.29 14.32 2.94
C PHE A 354 -6.75 13.88 4.31
N GLY A 355 -5.49 14.17 4.58
CA GLY A 355 -4.82 13.59 5.74
C GLY A 355 -3.34 13.85 5.83
N ASP A 356 -2.73 13.14 6.77
CA ASP A 356 -1.29 13.14 7.04
C ASP A 356 -0.51 12.12 6.19
N SER A 357 0.66 11.68 6.66
CA SER A 357 1.50 10.68 6.01
C SER A 357 0.81 9.33 5.78
N ILE A 358 -0.13 8.92 6.64
CA ILE A 358 -0.90 7.68 6.45
C ILE A 358 -1.75 7.79 5.17
N THR A 359 -2.28 8.99 4.89
CA THR A 359 -3.01 9.29 3.65
C THR A 359 -2.07 9.55 2.48
N HIS A 360 -0.97 10.25 2.70
CA HIS A 360 -0.01 10.61 1.66
C HIS A 360 0.59 9.36 0.99
N GLY A 361 0.89 8.32 1.78
CA GLY A 361 1.43 7.06 1.29
C GLY A 361 2.88 6.85 1.73
N GLY A 362 3.46 5.75 1.26
CA GLY A 362 4.71 5.20 1.80
C GLY A 362 4.44 4.10 2.83
N GLY A 363 5.49 3.36 3.19
CA GLY A 363 5.45 2.24 4.13
C GLY A 363 6.56 1.22 3.86
N ALA A 364 7.05 0.52 4.89
CA ALA A 364 8.28 -0.25 5.00
C ALA A 364 9.55 0.61 4.93
N ILE A 365 9.47 1.78 5.59
CA ILE A 365 10.53 2.75 5.94
C ILE A 365 11.18 3.47 4.73
N SER A 366 11.48 2.74 3.66
CA SER A 366 12.27 3.23 2.53
C SER A 366 11.44 3.59 1.30
N TYR A 367 10.11 3.46 1.36
CA TYR A 367 9.23 3.75 0.22
C TYR A 367 8.43 5.02 0.45
N SER A 368 8.29 5.79 -0.62
CA SER A 368 7.64 7.10 -0.61
C SER A 368 6.26 7.01 -1.25
N PRO A 369 5.46 8.10 -1.24
CA PRO A 369 4.25 8.21 -2.05
C PRO A 369 4.43 8.00 -3.57
N ALA A 370 5.66 7.97 -4.08
CA ALA A 370 5.94 7.59 -5.47
C ALA A 370 5.61 6.11 -5.74
N ASP A 371 5.63 5.27 -4.70
CA ASP A 371 5.37 3.84 -4.75
C ASP A 371 3.89 3.54 -4.53
N CYS A 372 3.15 3.38 -5.64
CA CYS A 372 1.69 3.27 -5.57
C CYS A 372 1.18 2.05 -4.79
N ASP A 373 1.98 0.98 -4.62
CA ASP A 373 1.59 -0.16 -3.79
C ASP A 373 1.53 0.17 -2.28
N TYR A 374 2.19 1.26 -1.87
CA TYR A 374 2.13 1.82 -0.52
C TYR A 374 1.09 2.96 -0.39
N SER A 375 0.14 3.02 -1.31
CA SER A 375 -0.99 3.96 -1.29
C SER A 375 -2.30 3.17 -1.30
N TYR A 376 -3.14 3.37 -0.28
CA TYR A 376 -4.43 2.65 -0.22
C TYR A 376 -5.39 3.08 -1.33
N GLN A 377 -5.20 4.30 -1.86
CA GLN A 377 -5.96 4.86 -2.97
C GLN A 377 -5.82 3.99 -4.23
N THR A 378 -4.69 3.31 -4.40
CA THR A 378 -4.45 2.33 -5.48
C THR A 378 -5.43 1.16 -5.46
N TYR A 379 -5.98 0.83 -4.29
CA TYR A 379 -6.84 -0.34 -4.08
C TYR A 379 -8.33 0.03 -3.94
N LEU A 380 -8.68 1.32 -4.04
CA LEU A 380 -10.06 1.78 -4.08
C LEU A 380 -10.72 1.43 -5.41
N TYR A 381 -11.99 1.00 -5.37
CA TYR A 381 -12.77 0.65 -6.57
C TYR A 381 -13.43 1.86 -7.26
N PHE A 382 -13.24 3.06 -6.72
CA PHE A 382 -13.71 4.33 -7.26
C PHE A 382 -12.53 5.30 -7.40
N PRO A 383 -12.61 6.29 -8.31
CA PRO A 383 -11.54 7.26 -8.48
C PRO A 383 -11.45 8.18 -7.27
N ALA A 384 -10.24 8.35 -6.73
CA ALA A 384 -9.93 9.34 -5.72
C ALA A 384 -8.56 9.98 -6.00
N VAL A 385 -8.44 11.29 -5.73
CA VAL A 385 -7.13 11.96 -5.71
C VAL A 385 -6.58 11.99 -4.28
N ASN A 386 -5.27 11.83 -4.15
CA ASN A 386 -4.59 11.87 -2.86
C ASN A 386 -4.15 13.31 -2.53
N LEU A 387 -4.77 13.90 -1.52
CA LEU A 387 -4.44 15.23 -0.97
C LEU A 387 -3.71 15.14 0.38
N GLY A 388 -3.18 13.97 0.72
CA GLY A 388 -2.39 13.76 1.92
C GLY A 388 -1.07 14.52 1.88
N LYS A 389 -0.57 14.95 3.04
CA LYS A 389 0.75 15.57 3.18
C LYS A 389 1.47 14.95 4.38
N SER A 390 2.68 14.43 4.16
CA SER A 390 3.48 13.86 5.25
C SER A 390 3.80 14.90 6.32
N GLY A 391 3.75 14.50 7.59
CA GLY A 391 4.02 15.37 8.74
C GLY A 391 2.86 16.26 9.19
N ASP A 392 1.73 16.27 8.48
CA ASP A 392 0.58 17.10 8.86
C ASP A 392 0.06 16.76 10.26
N THR A 393 -0.30 17.80 11.01
CA THR A 393 -1.16 17.75 12.19
C THR A 393 -2.58 18.11 11.77
N SER A 394 -3.55 17.90 12.65
CA SER A 394 -4.94 18.36 12.44
C SER A 394 -5.05 19.88 12.25
N GLU A 395 -4.18 20.66 12.90
CA GLU A 395 -4.06 22.11 12.70
C GLU A 395 -3.59 22.43 11.27
N THR A 396 -2.48 21.84 10.81
CA THR A 396 -1.95 22.15 9.47
C THR A 396 -2.86 21.63 8.35
N MET A 397 -3.59 20.53 8.60
CA MET A 397 -4.68 20.09 7.72
C MET A 397 -5.79 21.15 7.64
N LEU A 398 -6.24 21.71 8.75
CA LEU A 398 -7.25 22.77 8.73
C LEU A 398 -6.75 23.99 7.95
N ASP A 399 -5.53 24.45 8.21
CA ASP A 399 -4.92 25.62 7.57
C ASP A 399 -4.85 25.52 6.05
N ARG A 400 -4.58 24.32 5.52
CA ARG A 400 -4.44 24.12 4.07
C ARG A 400 -5.72 23.70 3.37
N PHE A 401 -6.85 23.54 4.08
CA PHE A 401 -8.10 23.03 3.51
C PHE A 401 -8.53 23.80 2.25
N ASP A 402 -8.61 25.14 2.35
CA ASP A 402 -9.10 25.97 1.26
C ASP A 402 -8.21 25.89 0.01
N ARG A 403 -6.88 25.84 0.22
CA ARG A 403 -5.89 25.77 -0.85
C ARG A 403 -5.85 24.39 -1.51
N ASP A 404 -5.98 23.32 -0.72
CA ASP A 404 -5.64 21.97 -1.17
C ASP A 404 -6.87 21.14 -1.55
N VAL A 405 -8.05 21.44 -0.98
CA VAL A 405 -9.29 20.68 -1.22
C VAL A 405 -10.18 21.37 -2.24
N LEU A 406 -10.42 22.68 -2.09
CA LEU A 406 -11.42 23.40 -2.90
C LEU A 406 -11.12 23.43 -4.40
N PRO A 407 -9.85 23.49 -4.88
CA PRO A 407 -9.57 23.42 -6.32
C PRO A 407 -10.06 22.13 -6.99
N PHE A 408 -10.07 21.01 -6.26
CA PHE A 408 -10.51 19.71 -6.76
C PHE A 408 -12.03 19.50 -6.69
N LYS A 409 -12.75 20.37 -5.97
CA LYS A 409 -14.22 20.33 -5.80
C LYS A 409 -14.76 18.91 -5.56
N PRO A 410 -14.20 18.15 -4.60
CA PRO A 410 -14.61 16.76 -4.41
C PRO A 410 -16.05 16.68 -3.94
N LYS A 411 -16.83 15.75 -4.50
CA LYS A 411 -18.16 15.44 -3.97
C LYS A 411 -18.07 14.76 -2.60
N PHE A 412 -17.07 13.89 -2.44
CA PHE A 412 -16.82 13.13 -1.21
C PHE A 412 -15.37 13.33 -0.76
N LEU A 413 -15.16 13.78 0.48
CA LEU A 413 -13.84 13.92 1.07
C LEU A 413 -13.65 12.88 2.16
N LEU A 414 -12.75 11.92 1.95
CA LEU A 414 -12.33 11.00 3.00
C LEU A 414 -11.30 11.72 3.87
N ILE A 415 -11.54 11.80 5.17
CA ILE A 415 -10.70 12.54 6.12
C ILE A 415 -10.08 11.57 7.11
N LEU A 416 -8.74 11.50 7.12
CA LEU A 416 -7.94 10.71 8.05
C LEU A 416 -6.76 11.54 8.54
N GLY A 417 -6.84 12.08 9.75
CA GLY A 417 -5.77 12.87 10.33
C GLY A 417 -6.02 13.22 11.79
N GLY A 418 -4.94 13.59 12.47
CA GLY A 418 -4.89 13.80 13.93
C GLY A 418 -3.89 12.88 14.63
N THR A 419 -3.41 11.83 13.98
CA THR A 419 -2.41 10.90 14.52
C THR A 419 -1.13 11.61 14.97
N ASN A 420 -0.58 12.49 14.13
CA ASN A 420 0.61 13.28 14.48
C ASN A 420 0.37 14.25 15.64
N SER A 421 -0.79 14.91 15.67
CA SER A 421 -1.16 15.80 16.77
C SER A 421 -1.20 15.04 18.11
N LEU A 422 -1.93 13.93 18.13
CA LEU A 422 -2.20 13.15 19.34
C LEU A 422 -0.93 12.47 19.87
N ARG A 423 -0.15 11.82 19.00
CA ARG A 423 1.12 11.17 19.42
C ARG A 423 2.14 12.21 19.93
N GLY A 424 2.08 13.42 19.39
CA GLY A 424 2.89 14.57 19.79
C GLY A 424 2.38 15.33 21.02
N GLY A 425 1.29 14.89 21.66
CA GLY A 425 0.77 15.46 22.91
C GLY A 425 -0.28 16.55 22.76
N THR A 426 -0.81 16.79 21.56
CA THR A 426 -1.97 17.66 21.37
C THR A 426 -3.20 17.02 22.01
N PRO A 427 -3.93 17.70 22.90
CA PRO A 427 -5.12 17.13 23.54
C PRO A 427 -6.22 16.81 22.51
N ALA A 428 -6.94 15.71 22.72
CA ALA A 428 -8.01 15.27 21.82
C ALA A 428 -9.07 16.35 21.59
N ARG A 429 -9.36 17.19 22.59
CA ARG A 429 -10.29 18.31 22.46
C ARG A 429 -9.91 19.24 21.30
N GLN A 430 -8.63 19.61 21.20
CA GLN A 430 -8.16 20.50 20.15
C GLN A 430 -8.28 19.83 18.77
N VAL A 431 -7.84 18.57 18.67
CA VAL A 431 -7.98 17.77 17.44
C VAL A 431 -9.45 17.66 17.01
N ILE A 432 -10.37 17.47 17.96
CA ILE A 432 -11.82 17.43 17.70
C ILE A 432 -12.32 18.77 17.17
N ASP A 433 -11.92 19.89 17.77
CA ASP A 433 -12.33 21.24 17.33
C ASP A 433 -11.84 21.50 15.88
N GLU A 434 -10.61 21.09 15.56
CA GLU A 434 -10.02 21.23 14.22
C GLU A 434 -10.71 20.32 13.18
N LEU A 435 -10.97 19.05 13.50
CA LEU A 435 -11.71 18.14 12.63
C LEU A 435 -13.17 18.59 12.43
N ALA A 436 -13.80 19.20 13.44
CA ALA A 436 -15.12 19.80 13.32
C ALA A 436 -15.10 21.01 12.37
N ALA A 437 -14.06 21.85 12.42
CA ALA A 437 -13.90 22.95 11.48
C ALA A 437 -13.71 22.45 10.03
N ILE A 438 -12.92 21.40 9.81
CA ILE A 438 -12.78 20.76 8.48
C ILE A 438 -14.14 20.24 7.98
N ARG A 439 -14.94 19.59 8.85
CA ARG A 439 -16.30 19.17 8.51
C ARG A 439 -17.16 20.34 8.07
N ASP A 440 -17.16 21.42 8.84
CA ASP A 440 -18.02 22.58 8.57
C ASP A 440 -17.61 23.28 7.27
N ASN A 441 -16.30 23.38 6.99
CA ASN A 441 -15.78 23.85 5.72
C ASN A 441 -16.21 22.97 4.54
N CYS A 442 -16.26 21.64 4.71
CA CYS A 442 -16.81 20.74 3.70
C CYS A 442 -18.29 21.06 3.41
N LEU A 443 -19.10 21.15 4.46
CA LEU A 443 -20.55 21.34 4.35
C LEU A 443 -20.91 22.67 3.66
N VAL A 444 -20.23 23.76 4.01
CA VAL A 444 -20.45 25.09 3.39
C VAL A 444 -20.10 25.08 1.90
N ASN A 445 -19.13 24.26 1.49
CA ASN A 445 -18.71 24.11 0.10
C ASN A 445 -19.44 22.99 -0.67
N GLY A 446 -20.48 22.39 -0.09
CA GLY A 446 -21.24 21.31 -0.73
C GLY A 446 -20.48 19.99 -0.86
N ILE A 447 -19.40 19.82 -0.09
CA ILE A 447 -18.56 18.62 -0.02
C ILE A 447 -19.12 17.75 1.11
N ARG A 448 -19.28 16.44 0.87
CA ARG A 448 -19.65 15.50 1.92
C ARG A 448 -18.39 15.00 2.65
N PRO A 449 -18.18 15.35 3.94
CA PRO A 449 -17.07 14.80 4.71
C PRO A 449 -17.38 13.35 5.11
N ILE A 450 -16.40 12.45 4.95
CA ILE A 450 -16.45 11.05 5.37
C ILE A 450 -15.25 10.80 6.28
N PHE A 451 -15.47 10.72 7.59
CA PHE A 451 -14.39 10.52 8.54
C PHE A 451 -13.97 9.04 8.62
N LEU A 452 -12.66 8.81 8.73
CA LEU A 452 -12.08 7.50 8.98
C LEU A 452 -11.58 7.47 10.43
N THR A 453 -11.96 6.46 11.22
CA THR A 453 -11.38 6.34 12.58
C THR A 453 -9.88 6.12 12.47
N LEU A 454 -9.12 6.73 13.38
CA LEU A 454 -7.67 6.63 13.46
C LEU A 454 -7.27 5.19 13.82
N PRO A 455 -6.50 4.49 12.97
CA PRO A 455 -5.82 3.26 13.38
C PRO A 455 -4.98 3.51 14.65
N PRO A 456 -4.73 2.49 15.49
CA PRO A 456 -3.78 2.61 16.57
C PRO A 456 -2.35 2.78 16.02
N ILE A 457 -1.41 3.02 16.92
CA ILE A 457 0.02 3.11 16.64
C ILE A 457 0.78 2.09 17.49
N ASN A 458 2.05 1.85 17.15
CA ASN A 458 2.99 1.10 17.98
C ASN A 458 4.13 2.03 18.42
N PRO A 459 4.07 2.60 19.64
CA PRO A 459 5.09 3.50 20.17
C PRO A 459 6.50 2.91 20.19
N THR A 460 6.62 1.60 20.43
CA THR A 460 7.93 0.92 20.49
C THR A 460 8.59 0.93 19.11
N ALA A 461 7.86 0.53 18.07
CA ALA A 461 8.37 0.54 16.70
C ALA A 461 8.66 1.96 16.19
N ILE A 462 7.82 2.94 16.56
CA ILE A 462 8.07 4.37 16.25
C ILE A 462 9.39 4.83 16.85
N HIS A 463 9.65 4.53 18.12
CA HIS A 463 10.90 4.87 18.78
C HIS A 463 12.08 4.14 18.13
N GLU A 464 11.96 2.84 17.85
CA GLU A 464 13.02 2.05 17.18
C GLU A 464 13.43 2.65 15.83
N VAL A 465 12.47 3.08 15.00
CA VAL A 465 12.72 3.55 13.64
C VAL A 465 13.04 5.05 13.57
N PHE A 466 12.22 5.89 14.20
CA PHE A 466 12.31 7.35 14.07
C PHE A 466 13.06 8.02 15.22
N GLN A 467 13.34 7.30 16.31
CA GLN A 467 13.89 7.87 17.55
C GLN A 467 13.00 8.99 18.12
N GLU A 468 11.68 8.85 17.92
CA GLU A 468 10.66 9.77 18.40
C GLU A 468 9.87 9.16 19.56
N GLU A 469 9.60 9.96 20.58
CA GLU A 469 8.75 9.57 21.69
C GLU A 469 7.26 9.75 21.35
N THR A 470 6.43 8.84 21.85
CA THR A 470 4.97 8.98 21.83
C THR A 470 4.49 9.28 23.24
N VAL A 471 3.56 10.23 23.40
CA VAL A 471 3.01 10.55 24.73
C VAL A 471 2.33 9.33 25.38
N PRO A 472 2.53 9.06 26.69
CA PRO A 472 2.05 7.83 27.31
C PRO A 472 0.53 7.64 27.31
N ASP A 473 -0.24 8.71 27.25
CA ASP A 473 -1.71 8.69 27.27
C ASP A 473 -2.34 8.71 25.86
N TRP A 474 -1.56 8.46 24.81
CA TRP A 474 -2.02 8.48 23.42
C TRP A 474 -3.29 7.64 23.20
N GLN A 475 -3.39 6.44 23.79
CA GLN A 475 -4.56 5.56 23.60
C GLN A 475 -5.87 6.23 24.05
N LYS A 476 -5.81 6.96 25.17
CA LYS A 476 -6.98 7.68 25.71
C LYS A 476 -7.39 8.82 24.77
N GLU A 477 -6.43 9.57 24.27
CA GLU A 477 -6.68 10.71 23.40
C GLU A 477 -7.16 10.25 22.00
N PHE A 478 -6.60 9.15 21.46
CA PHE A 478 -7.11 8.48 20.26
C PHE A 478 -8.53 7.97 20.44
N ALA A 479 -8.85 7.34 21.58
CA ALA A 479 -10.20 6.86 21.88
C ALA A 479 -11.22 8.02 21.89
N ALA A 480 -10.86 9.17 22.46
CA ALA A 480 -11.72 10.35 22.48
C ALA A 480 -11.98 10.91 21.06
N VAL A 481 -10.94 11.04 20.23
CA VAL A 481 -11.10 11.48 18.83
C VAL A 481 -11.92 10.46 18.02
N ASN A 482 -11.67 9.16 18.20
CA ASN A 482 -12.44 8.12 17.52
C ASN A 482 -13.90 8.08 17.97
N GLN A 483 -14.19 8.40 19.23
CA GLN A 483 -15.58 8.57 19.70
C GLN A 483 -16.27 9.74 18.99
N PHE A 484 -15.58 10.88 18.81
CA PHE A 484 -16.11 12.00 18.03
C PHE A 484 -16.36 11.61 16.57
N ILE A 485 -15.43 10.88 15.93
CA ILE A 485 -15.56 10.41 14.55
C ILE A 485 -16.81 9.52 14.39
N ARG A 486 -17.01 8.59 15.33
CA ARG A 486 -18.20 7.69 15.34
C ARG A 486 -19.52 8.43 15.51
N ALA A 487 -19.50 9.64 16.06
CA ALA A 487 -20.69 10.48 16.18
C ALA A 487 -21.04 11.26 14.90
N GLN A 488 -20.17 11.26 13.89
CA GLN A 488 -20.43 11.96 12.63
C GLN A 488 -21.44 11.18 11.76
N GLN A 489 -22.20 11.91 10.94
CA GLN A 489 -23.21 11.30 10.07
C GLN A 489 -22.60 10.29 9.07
N TYR A 490 -21.42 10.59 8.54
CA TYR A 490 -20.72 9.78 7.57
C TYR A 490 -19.33 9.44 8.10
N TYR A 491 -19.16 8.20 8.57
CA TYR A 491 -17.88 7.67 9.03
C TYR A 491 -17.68 6.21 8.60
N ILE A 492 -16.42 5.78 8.57
CA ILE A 492 -15.98 4.40 8.35
C ILE A 492 -15.04 4.00 9.49
N GLU A 493 -15.28 2.83 10.09
CA GLU A 493 -14.42 2.32 11.15
C GLU A 493 -13.23 1.57 10.57
N LEU A 494 -12.03 2.11 10.77
CA LEU A 494 -10.76 1.43 10.50
C LEU A 494 -10.15 0.86 11.78
N GLU A 495 -10.13 1.66 12.85
CA GLU A 495 -9.46 1.36 14.13
C GLU A 495 -9.56 -0.11 14.55
N PRO A 496 -10.75 -0.73 14.69
CA PRO A 496 -10.82 -2.09 15.22
C PRO A 496 -10.02 -3.11 14.39
N PHE A 497 -9.95 -2.92 13.07
CA PHE A 497 -9.28 -3.84 12.14
C PHE A 497 -7.76 -3.81 12.21
N PHE A 498 -7.21 -2.81 12.88
CA PHE A 498 -5.77 -2.60 13.04
C PHE A 498 -5.34 -2.65 14.52
N THR A 499 -6.26 -2.97 15.43
CA THR A 499 -6.02 -3.02 16.88
C THR A 499 -5.79 -4.44 17.36
N ASP A 500 -4.64 -4.67 17.98
CA ASP A 500 -4.31 -5.94 18.61
C ASP A 500 -4.91 -6.09 20.02
N ALA A 501 -4.55 -7.16 20.74
CA ALA A 501 -5.05 -7.39 22.10
C ALA A 501 -4.54 -6.37 23.14
N GLY A 502 -3.42 -5.71 22.87
CA GLY A 502 -2.84 -4.63 23.69
C GLY A 502 -3.38 -3.23 23.35
N GLY A 503 -4.18 -3.11 22.29
CA GLY A 503 -4.65 -1.81 21.82
C GLY A 503 -3.66 -1.10 20.89
N GLU A 504 -2.69 -1.83 20.32
CA GLU A 504 -1.61 -1.29 19.49
C GLU A 504 -1.70 -1.80 18.05
N LEU A 505 -0.93 -1.17 17.16
CA LEU A 505 -0.81 -1.57 15.77
C LEU A 505 0.15 -2.77 15.61
N PRO A 506 -0.29 -3.90 15.05
CA PRO A 506 0.60 -5.03 14.77
C PRO A 506 1.73 -4.69 13.78
N ASP A 507 2.95 -5.16 14.07
CA ASP A 507 4.14 -4.95 13.24
C ASP A 507 3.99 -5.40 11.78
N HIS A 508 3.20 -6.44 11.52
CA HIS A 508 2.98 -6.94 10.15
C HIS A 508 2.16 -5.98 9.29
N PHE A 509 1.40 -5.07 9.92
CA PHE A 509 0.69 -4.03 9.20
C PHE A 509 1.53 -2.77 9.00
N ALA A 510 2.49 -2.47 9.87
CA ALA A 510 3.38 -1.31 9.75
C ALA A 510 4.69 -1.57 10.52
N ILE A 511 5.79 -1.80 9.80
CA ILE A 511 7.10 -2.08 10.43
C ILE A 511 7.61 -0.92 11.29
N ASP A 512 7.22 0.31 10.96
CA ASP A 512 7.59 1.53 11.70
C ASP A 512 6.59 1.93 12.80
N GLY A 513 5.54 1.14 12.98
CA GLY A 513 4.49 1.39 13.98
C GLY A 513 3.51 2.51 13.64
N LEU A 514 3.56 3.09 12.43
CA LEU A 514 2.74 4.22 12.03
C LEU A 514 2.17 4.10 10.61
N HIS A 515 3.02 3.87 9.61
CA HIS A 515 2.64 3.88 8.20
C HIS A 515 2.33 2.46 7.73
N LEU A 516 1.07 2.21 7.39
CA LEU A 516 0.65 0.90 6.91
C LEU A 516 1.45 0.44 5.68
N ASP A 517 1.90 -0.80 5.69
CA ASP A 517 2.54 -1.46 4.57
C ASP A 517 1.49 -1.98 3.58
N ILE A 518 1.94 -2.61 2.49
CA ILE A 518 1.08 -3.09 1.39
C ILE A 518 -0.13 -3.87 1.90
N GLU A 519 0.05 -4.75 2.91
CA GLU A 519 -1.06 -5.48 3.49
C GLU A 519 -2.08 -4.57 4.18
N GLY A 520 -1.61 -3.67 5.05
CA GLY A 520 -2.47 -2.72 5.75
C GLY A 520 -3.17 -1.76 4.79
N LYS A 521 -2.48 -1.28 3.74
CA LYS A 521 -3.08 -0.42 2.70
C LYS A 521 -4.18 -1.14 1.92
N LYS A 522 -3.99 -2.44 1.61
CA LYS A 522 -5.05 -3.27 0.99
C LYS A 522 -6.24 -3.44 1.93
N LEU A 523 -6.01 -3.78 3.20
CA LEU A 523 -7.07 -3.95 4.20
C LEU A 523 -7.88 -2.66 4.38
N MET A 524 -7.19 -1.53 4.57
CA MET A 524 -7.79 -0.21 4.71
C MET A 524 -8.69 0.11 3.52
N ALA A 525 -8.20 -0.09 2.29
CA ALA A 525 -9.00 0.13 1.09
C ALA A 525 -10.21 -0.80 1.01
N GLN A 526 -10.10 -2.07 1.41
CA GLN A 526 -11.24 -2.99 1.42
C GLN A 526 -12.32 -2.58 2.42
N ILE A 527 -11.94 -2.13 3.61
CA ILE A 527 -12.88 -1.62 4.60
C ILE A 527 -13.61 -0.39 4.06
N ILE A 528 -12.88 0.53 3.41
CA ILE A 528 -13.46 1.70 2.74
C ILE A 528 -14.43 1.26 1.63
N ASN A 529 -14.01 0.37 0.74
CA ASN A 529 -14.81 -0.14 -0.38
C ASN A 529 -16.11 -0.80 0.11
N ALA A 530 -16.04 -1.61 1.17
CA ALA A 530 -17.18 -2.29 1.76
C ALA A 530 -18.22 -1.33 2.34
N ASN A 531 -17.75 -0.20 2.89
CA ASN A 531 -18.60 0.81 3.50
C ASN A 531 -19.04 1.93 2.55
N TRP A 532 -18.45 2.02 1.35
CA TRP A 532 -18.62 3.16 0.45
C TRP A 532 -20.08 3.45 0.11
N SER A 533 -20.85 2.41 -0.23
CA SER A 533 -22.28 2.58 -0.59
C SER A 533 -23.14 3.14 0.56
N ARG A 534 -22.75 2.92 1.83
CA ARG A 534 -23.45 3.43 3.01
C ARG A 534 -23.21 4.93 3.20
N VAL A 535 -21.99 5.40 2.93
CA VAL A 535 -21.57 6.78 3.21
C VAL A 535 -21.87 7.75 2.06
N ILE A 536 -22.08 7.26 0.83
CA ILE A 536 -22.40 8.10 -0.34
C ILE A 536 -23.90 8.27 -0.63
N ARG A 537 -24.76 7.51 0.06
CA ARG A 537 -26.22 7.53 -0.16
C ARG A 537 -26.92 8.70 0.51
#